data_AF-A0A4Y7K368-F1
#
_entry.id   AF-A0A4Y7K368-F1
#
_cell.length_a   1.000
_cell.length_b   1.000
_cell.length_c   1.000
_cell.angle_alpha   90.00
_cell.angle_beta   90.00
_cell.angle_gamma   90.00
#
_symmetry.space_group_name_H-M   'P 1'
#
loop_
_entity.id
_entity.type
_entity.pdbx_description
1 polymer ?
#
loop_
_entity_poly.entity_id
_entity_poly.type
_entity_poly.pdbx_seq_one_letter_code
_entity_poly.pdbx_strand_id
1 'polypeptide(L)'
;MAVDQQSLDFIKENVTVRDDSRGGKWVGIWRLVLLKTPPYDEPRRNGKVPKILTHRLYPQAEYSIWVDGKMELIVDPLLILERYLWRDKNTFAIARYKHHQSIYEEADAIKRRKRGPRPLIDLHAKIYVYEGMEPWSVKKKTVSDVPDGAIIIRGHTALNNLFSCLWFNEVNLFTPRDQLSFGYVVYRLGSAFKFYMFPNCEYNSLFVLHSHTREHSSVVEWVKSLDEFKRNSTLKESRGGLGLWMPYPGDLDSVSLPPVTRTSQAG
;
A
#
# COMPACT_ATOMS: atom_id res chain seq x y z
N MET A 1 -11.70 0.37 -12.85
CA MET A 1 -10.28 0.70 -13.01
C MET A 1 -10.10 2.20 -12.76
N ALA A 2 -9.42 2.57 -11.68
CA ALA A 2 -9.07 3.96 -11.43
C ALA A 2 -7.82 4.32 -12.24
N VAL A 3 -7.87 5.41 -13.00
CA VAL A 3 -6.79 5.83 -13.90
C VAL A 3 -6.53 7.33 -13.74
N ASP A 4 -5.28 7.76 -13.91
CA ASP A 4 -4.97 9.17 -14.10
C ASP A 4 -5.17 9.59 -15.56
N GLN A 5 -4.97 10.88 -15.85
CA GLN A 5 -5.20 11.44 -17.18
C GLN A 5 -4.26 10.81 -18.23
N GLN A 6 -2.97 10.67 -17.89
CA GLN A 6 -1.96 10.09 -18.78
C GLN A 6 -2.30 8.64 -19.15
N SER A 7 -2.68 7.82 -18.16
CA SER A 7 -3.08 6.43 -18.36
C SER A 7 -4.37 6.35 -19.18
N LEU A 8 -5.34 7.25 -18.94
CA LEU A 8 -6.59 7.28 -19.70
C LEU A 8 -6.33 7.58 -21.18
N ASP A 9 -5.46 8.53 -21.48
CA ASP A 9 -5.14 8.91 -22.86
C ASP A 9 -4.36 7.79 -23.56
N PHE A 10 -3.38 7.19 -22.88
CA PHE A 10 -2.70 5.99 -23.36
C PHE A 10 -3.68 4.84 -23.68
N ILE A 11 -4.65 4.58 -22.79
CA ILE A 11 -5.67 3.53 -23.01
C ILE A 11 -6.53 3.84 -24.24
N LYS A 12 -6.95 5.10 -24.42
CA LYS A 12 -7.77 5.48 -25.60
C LYS A 12 -7.02 5.32 -26.91
N GLU A 13 -5.72 5.56 -26.91
CA GLU A 13 -4.87 5.42 -28.10
C GLU A 13 -4.58 3.95 -28.44
N ASN A 14 -4.45 3.07 -27.43
CA ASN A 14 -3.94 1.71 -27.61
C ASN A 14 -5.01 0.62 -27.48
N VAL A 15 -6.17 0.91 -26.90
CA VAL A 15 -7.20 -0.08 -26.56
C VAL A 15 -8.59 0.40 -26.96
N THR A 16 -9.45 -0.52 -27.38
CA THR A 16 -10.85 -0.21 -27.67
C THR A 16 -11.59 0.16 -26.39
N VAL A 17 -11.99 1.44 -26.30
CA VAL A 17 -12.84 1.96 -25.22
C VAL A 17 -14.28 2.04 -25.71
N ARG A 18 -15.23 1.50 -24.91
CA ARG A 18 -16.66 1.61 -25.17
C ARG A 18 -17.28 2.67 -24.27
N ASP A 19 -18.16 3.49 -24.83
CA ASP A 19 -18.98 4.46 -24.09
C ASP A 19 -20.37 3.87 -23.83
N ASP A 20 -20.87 4.00 -22.59
CA ASP A 20 -22.26 3.67 -22.25
C ASP A 20 -23.19 4.90 -22.39
N SER A 21 -24.50 4.66 -22.37
CA SER A 21 -25.52 5.71 -22.51
C SER A 21 -25.51 6.76 -21.39
N ARG A 22 -24.78 6.51 -20.29
CA ARG A 22 -24.61 7.42 -19.15
C ARG A 22 -23.23 8.08 -19.14
N GLY A 23 -22.47 7.99 -20.24
CA GLY A 23 -21.13 8.57 -20.40
C GLY A 23 -20.02 7.82 -19.66
N GLY A 24 -20.27 6.59 -19.20
CA GLY A 24 -19.24 5.72 -18.64
C GLY A 24 -18.34 5.16 -19.74
N LYS A 25 -17.03 5.15 -19.49
CA LYS A 25 -16.02 4.56 -20.39
C LYS A 25 -15.61 3.19 -19.89
N TRP A 26 -15.43 2.23 -20.80
CA TRP A 26 -15.20 0.83 -20.45
C TRP A 26 -14.11 0.18 -21.31
N VAL A 27 -13.29 -0.68 -20.69
CA VAL A 27 -12.36 -1.60 -21.35
C VAL A 27 -12.71 -3.01 -20.89
N GLY A 28 -13.24 -3.84 -21.80
CA GLY A 28 -13.83 -5.12 -21.42
C GLY A 28 -14.93 -4.93 -20.38
N ILE A 29 -14.80 -5.57 -19.22
CA ILE A 29 -15.71 -5.43 -18.07
C ILE A 29 -15.32 -4.29 -17.11
N TRP A 30 -14.19 -3.61 -17.35
CA TRP A 30 -13.66 -2.60 -16.45
C TRP A 30 -14.18 -1.21 -16.81
N ARG A 31 -14.97 -0.61 -15.93
CA ARG A 31 -15.29 0.82 -16.01
C ARG A 31 -14.05 1.65 -15.70
N LEU A 32 -13.70 2.58 -16.58
CA LEU A 32 -12.65 3.57 -16.36
C LEU A 32 -13.20 4.70 -15.49
N VAL A 33 -12.49 5.00 -14.41
CA VAL A 33 -12.82 6.08 -13.47
C VAL A 33 -11.61 7.00 -13.37
N LEU A 34 -11.74 8.20 -13.93
CA LEU A 34 -10.67 9.19 -13.96
C LEU A 34 -10.50 9.85 -12.59
N LEU A 35 -9.29 9.77 -12.04
CA LEU A 35 -8.86 10.57 -10.89
C LEU A 35 -8.44 11.96 -11.38
N LYS A 36 -9.42 12.85 -11.54
CA LYS A 36 -9.21 14.17 -12.17
C LYS A 36 -8.28 15.09 -11.37
N THR A 37 -8.35 15.03 -10.04
CA THR A 37 -7.59 15.92 -9.14
C THR A 37 -6.79 15.09 -8.13
N PRO A 38 -5.67 14.47 -8.54
CA PRO A 38 -4.82 13.73 -7.62
C PRO A 38 -4.24 14.67 -6.54
N PRO A 39 -4.28 14.30 -5.25
CA PRO A 39 -3.84 15.16 -4.16
C PRO A 39 -2.33 15.23 -3.99
N TYR A 40 -1.57 14.34 -4.62
CA TYR A 40 -0.11 14.24 -4.48
C TYR A 40 0.62 14.49 -5.79
N ASP A 41 1.87 14.94 -5.69
CA ASP A 41 2.77 14.95 -6.84
C ASP A 41 3.28 13.54 -7.19
N GLU A 42 3.46 12.68 -6.17
CA GLU A 42 3.91 11.31 -6.34
C GLU A 42 2.78 10.37 -6.84
N PRO A 43 2.89 9.79 -8.06
CA PRO A 43 1.86 8.91 -8.62
C PRO A 43 1.58 7.67 -7.78
N ARG A 44 2.60 7.11 -7.12
CA ARG A 44 2.42 5.92 -6.26
C ARG A 44 1.52 6.21 -5.07
N ARG A 45 1.65 7.41 -4.48
CA ARG A 45 0.82 7.86 -3.36
C ARG A 45 -0.61 8.13 -3.82
N ASN A 46 -0.77 8.73 -5.01
CA ASN A 46 -2.09 8.87 -5.65
C ASN A 46 -2.77 7.52 -5.85
N GLY A 47 -2.04 6.48 -6.28
CA GLY A 47 -2.55 5.12 -6.39
C GLY A 47 -3.04 4.52 -5.07
N LYS A 48 -2.61 5.04 -3.91
CA LYS A 48 -3.09 4.59 -2.60
C LYS A 48 -4.49 5.08 -2.26
N VAL A 49 -4.94 6.18 -2.88
CA VAL A 49 -6.29 6.72 -2.68
C VAL A 49 -7.36 5.70 -3.09
N PRO A 50 -7.43 5.25 -4.36
CA PRO A 50 -8.43 4.26 -4.75
C PRO A 50 -8.17 2.88 -4.14
N LYS A 51 -6.91 2.57 -3.76
CA LYS A 51 -6.53 1.30 -3.15
C LYS A 51 -7.01 1.14 -1.71
N ILE A 52 -6.77 2.13 -0.87
CA ILE A 52 -7.00 2.04 0.57
C ILE A 52 -8.36 2.66 0.91
N LEU A 53 -8.71 3.78 0.28
CA LEU A 53 -9.95 4.53 0.57
C LEU A 53 -11.13 4.17 -0.36
N THR A 54 -11.19 2.95 -0.90
CA THR A 54 -12.31 2.54 -1.78
C THR A 54 -13.67 2.77 -1.12
N HIS A 55 -13.79 2.53 0.19
CA HIS A 55 -15.02 2.74 0.94
C HIS A 55 -15.49 4.20 0.99
N ARG A 56 -14.58 5.17 0.79
CA ARG A 56 -14.92 6.60 0.69
C ARG A 56 -15.35 6.98 -0.72
N LEU A 57 -14.75 6.34 -1.73
CA LEU A 57 -15.07 6.59 -3.14
C LEU A 57 -16.39 5.91 -3.55
N TYR A 58 -16.71 4.77 -2.96
CA TYR A 58 -17.88 3.96 -3.26
C TYR A 58 -18.62 3.60 -1.96
N PRO A 59 -19.30 4.56 -1.31
CA PRO A 59 -19.93 4.35 0.00
C PRO A 59 -21.09 3.34 -0.02
N GLN A 60 -21.63 3.03 -1.20
CA GLN A 60 -22.69 2.04 -1.38
C GLN A 60 -22.13 0.61 -1.62
N ALA A 61 -20.82 0.44 -1.71
CA ALA A 61 -20.22 -0.88 -1.87
C ALA A 61 -20.19 -1.60 -0.52
N GLU A 62 -20.69 -2.84 -0.48
CA GLU A 62 -20.57 -3.71 0.69
C GLU A 62 -19.24 -4.48 0.70
N TYR A 63 -18.72 -4.80 -0.48
CA TYR A 63 -17.47 -5.53 -0.66
C TYR A 63 -16.61 -4.88 -1.74
N SER A 64 -15.30 -5.00 -1.61
CA SER A 64 -14.34 -4.61 -2.66
C SER A 64 -13.18 -5.59 -2.78
N ILE A 65 -12.71 -5.75 -4.01
CA ILE A 65 -11.45 -6.42 -4.34
C ILE A 65 -10.56 -5.40 -5.04
N TRP A 66 -9.44 -5.06 -4.41
CA TRP A 66 -8.37 -4.32 -5.05
C TRP A 66 -7.47 -5.30 -5.80
N VAL A 67 -7.12 -4.98 -7.04
CA VAL A 67 -6.19 -5.71 -7.89
C VAL A 67 -5.15 -4.71 -8.41
N ASP A 68 -3.87 -5.02 -8.25
CA ASP A 68 -2.77 -4.19 -8.74
C ASP A 68 -2.74 -4.15 -10.27
N GLY A 69 -2.30 -3.03 -10.86
CA GLY A 69 -2.32 -2.84 -12.30
C GLY A 69 -1.45 -3.82 -13.10
N LYS A 70 -0.49 -4.50 -12.44
CA LYS A 70 0.31 -5.56 -13.05
C LYS A 70 -0.37 -6.94 -13.09
N MET A 71 -1.59 -7.05 -12.55
CA MET A 71 -2.28 -8.32 -12.36
C MET A 71 -3.52 -8.37 -13.22
N GLU A 72 -3.66 -9.45 -13.98
CA GLU A 72 -4.85 -9.77 -14.74
C GLU A 72 -5.65 -10.85 -14.01
N LEU A 73 -6.89 -10.52 -13.66
CA LEU A 73 -7.78 -11.43 -12.94
C LEU A 73 -8.32 -12.50 -13.90
N ILE A 74 -8.13 -13.78 -13.55
CA ILE A 74 -8.56 -14.93 -14.37
C ILE A 74 -9.62 -15.80 -13.67
N VAL A 75 -10.12 -15.37 -12.52
CA VAL A 75 -11.13 -16.07 -11.72
C VAL A 75 -12.32 -15.16 -11.48
N ASP A 76 -13.52 -15.73 -11.36
CA ASP A 76 -14.73 -14.99 -10.97
C ASP A 76 -14.51 -14.27 -9.62
N PRO A 77 -14.67 -12.92 -9.56
CA PRO A 77 -14.59 -12.16 -8.32
C PRO A 77 -15.47 -12.68 -7.18
N LEU A 78 -16.62 -13.29 -7.46
CA LEU A 78 -17.51 -13.84 -6.44
C LEU A 78 -16.90 -15.05 -5.75
N LEU A 79 -16.16 -15.89 -6.47
CA LEU A 79 -15.43 -17.04 -5.90
C LEU A 79 -14.29 -16.58 -4.97
N ILE A 80 -13.70 -15.42 -5.26
CA ILE A 80 -12.71 -14.78 -4.37
C ILE A 80 -13.39 -14.34 -3.07
N LEU A 81 -14.55 -13.68 -3.14
CA LEU A 81 -15.31 -13.30 -1.94
C LEU A 81 -15.74 -14.54 -1.12
N GLU A 82 -16.24 -15.58 -1.79
CA GLU A 82 -16.64 -16.82 -1.15
C GLU A 82 -15.48 -17.47 -0.40
N ARG A 83 -14.34 -17.66 -1.07
CA ARG A 83 -13.17 -18.34 -0.53
C ARG A 83 -12.52 -17.58 0.61
N TYR A 84 -12.29 -16.27 0.46
CA TYR A 84 -11.46 -15.52 1.41
C TYR A 84 -12.26 -14.82 2.50
N LEU A 85 -13.54 -14.51 2.27
CA LEU A 85 -14.41 -13.84 3.24
C LEU A 85 -15.52 -14.76 3.76
N TRP A 86 -16.42 -15.22 2.90
CA TRP A 86 -17.69 -15.79 3.36
C TRP A 86 -17.57 -17.15 4.03
N ARG A 87 -16.78 -18.07 3.48
CA ARG A 87 -16.62 -19.44 3.98
C ARG A 87 -16.16 -19.49 5.44
N ASP A 88 -15.12 -18.73 5.74
CA ASP A 88 -14.52 -18.68 7.08
C ASP A 88 -14.98 -17.45 7.90
N LYS A 89 -16.00 -16.72 7.40
CA LYS A 89 -16.58 -15.53 8.03
C LYS A 89 -15.54 -14.43 8.34
N ASN A 90 -14.53 -14.31 7.49
CA ASN A 90 -13.60 -13.18 7.52
C ASN A 90 -14.27 -11.93 6.93
N THR A 91 -13.86 -10.75 7.37
CA THR A 91 -14.34 -9.48 6.78
C THR A 91 -13.23 -8.74 6.04
N PHE A 92 -11.98 -9.14 6.22
CA PHE A 92 -10.82 -8.58 5.55
C PHE A 92 -9.83 -9.69 5.25
N ALA A 93 -9.33 -9.75 4.03
CA ALA A 93 -8.29 -10.65 3.59
C ALA A 93 -7.25 -9.93 2.73
N ILE A 94 -5.99 -10.25 2.96
CA ILE A 94 -4.85 -9.68 2.24
C ILE A 94 -3.76 -10.73 2.13
N ALA A 95 -2.94 -10.65 1.10
CA ALA A 95 -1.89 -11.63 0.96
C ALA A 95 -0.69 -11.32 1.87
N ARG A 96 -0.02 -12.39 2.28
CA ARG A 96 1.26 -12.30 2.97
C ARG A 96 2.37 -11.93 1.98
N TYR A 97 3.30 -11.07 2.39
CA TYR A 97 4.51 -10.85 1.59
C TYR A 97 5.42 -12.07 1.59
N LYS A 98 5.97 -12.41 0.43
CA LYS A 98 6.74 -13.65 0.23
C LYS A 98 8.06 -13.73 0.98
N HIS A 99 8.73 -12.59 1.21
CA HIS A 99 10.14 -12.57 1.62
C HIS A 99 10.37 -12.05 3.04
N HIS A 100 9.56 -11.12 3.51
CA HIS A 100 9.77 -10.44 4.79
C HIS A 100 8.53 -10.61 5.65
N GLN A 101 8.76 -10.78 6.95
CA GLN A 101 7.69 -10.87 7.94
C GLN A 101 7.69 -9.67 8.86
N SER A 102 8.85 -9.08 9.11
CA SER A 102 8.99 -7.86 9.92
C SER A 102 9.01 -6.62 9.03
N ILE A 103 8.34 -5.56 9.45
CA ILE A 103 8.44 -4.26 8.76
C ILE A 103 9.87 -3.71 8.77
N TYR A 104 10.70 -4.10 9.74
CA TYR A 104 12.10 -3.69 9.82
C TYR A 104 12.96 -4.41 8.78
N GLU A 105 12.64 -5.66 8.46
CA GLU A 105 13.25 -6.38 7.32
C GLU A 105 12.87 -5.71 6.00
N GLU A 106 11.59 -5.35 5.81
CA GLU A 106 11.13 -4.65 4.62
C GLU A 106 11.76 -3.25 4.50
N ALA A 107 11.89 -2.51 5.61
CA ALA A 107 12.55 -1.20 5.63
C ALA A 107 14.01 -1.31 5.17
N ASP A 108 14.77 -2.28 5.68
CA ASP A 108 16.14 -2.54 5.23
C ASP A 108 16.20 -2.92 3.74
N ALA A 109 15.28 -3.78 3.28
CA ALA A 109 15.19 -4.18 1.88
C ALA A 109 14.87 -3.00 0.93
N ILE A 110 13.96 -2.11 1.31
CA ILE A 110 13.63 -0.91 0.54
C ILE A 110 14.88 -0.03 0.36
N LYS A 111 15.66 0.17 1.43
CA LYS A 111 16.91 0.95 1.40
C LYS A 111 17.98 0.32 0.53
N ARG A 112 18.13 -1.01 0.57
CA ARG A 112 19.10 -1.75 -0.25
C ARG A 112 18.74 -1.72 -1.73
N ARG A 113 17.46 -1.92 -2.06
CA ARG A 113 16.94 -1.92 -3.44
C ARG A 113 16.82 -0.51 -4.04
N LYS A 114 17.17 0.53 -3.28
CA LYS A 114 17.03 1.95 -3.66
C LYS A 114 15.60 2.24 -4.11
N ARG A 115 14.63 1.82 -3.30
CA ARG A 115 13.18 1.91 -3.54
C ARG A 115 12.50 3.02 -2.73
N GLY A 116 13.29 3.86 -2.07
CA GLY A 116 12.84 5.01 -1.31
C GLY A 116 14.03 5.74 -0.69
N PRO A 117 13.83 6.98 -0.25
CA PRO A 117 14.87 7.77 0.38
C PRO A 117 15.21 7.18 1.75
N ARG A 118 16.45 6.71 1.89
CA ARG A 118 16.98 6.08 3.12
C ARG A 118 16.65 6.86 4.39
N PRO A 119 16.91 8.18 4.49
CA PRO A 119 16.64 8.92 5.71
C PRO A 119 15.17 8.92 6.12
N LEU A 120 14.22 8.95 5.16
CA LEU A 120 12.80 8.94 5.52
C LEU A 120 12.34 7.54 5.94
N ILE A 121 12.91 6.48 5.35
CA ILE A 121 12.63 5.10 5.76
C ILE A 121 13.16 4.84 7.17
N ASP A 122 14.36 5.33 7.48
CA ASP A 122 14.94 5.22 8.82
C ASP A 122 14.12 5.99 9.86
N LEU A 123 13.71 7.21 9.53
CA LEU A 123 12.85 8.02 10.38
C LEU A 123 11.50 7.33 10.64
N HIS A 124 10.86 6.81 9.60
CA HIS A 124 9.60 6.06 9.69
C HIS A 124 9.74 4.83 10.60
N ALA A 125 10.78 4.02 10.40
CA ALA A 125 11.03 2.84 11.22
C ALA A 125 11.35 3.21 12.68
N LYS A 126 12.15 4.26 12.92
CA LYS A 126 12.47 4.76 14.27
C LYS A 126 11.22 5.20 15.02
N ILE A 127 10.32 5.92 14.38
CA ILE A 127 9.05 6.33 14.99
C ILE A 127 8.27 5.11 15.46
N TYR A 128 8.20 4.05 14.65
CA TYR A 128 7.48 2.84 15.05
C TYR A 128 8.14 2.10 16.22
N VAL A 129 9.48 2.06 16.27
CA VAL A 129 10.21 1.54 17.45
C VAL A 129 9.92 2.38 18.68
N TYR A 130 9.98 3.71 18.56
CA TYR A 130 9.69 4.65 19.64
C TYR A 130 8.27 4.47 20.19
N GLU A 131 7.30 4.21 19.31
CA GLU A 131 5.90 3.91 19.65
C GLU A 131 5.67 2.47 20.18
N GLY A 132 6.75 1.73 20.43
CA GLY A 132 6.74 0.40 21.06
C GLY A 132 6.44 -0.76 20.11
N MET A 133 6.50 -0.56 18.80
CA MET A 133 6.33 -1.68 17.86
C MET A 133 7.59 -2.54 17.87
N GLU A 134 7.48 -3.72 18.48
CA GLU A 134 8.55 -4.72 18.43
C GLU A 134 8.66 -5.38 17.05
N PRO A 135 9.85 -5.87 16.64
CA PRO A 135 10.00 -6.70 15.44
C PRO A 135 9.05 -7.89 15.41
N TRP A 136 8.66 -8.31 14.20
CA TRP A 136 7.90 -9.53 14.05
C TRP A 136 8.67 -10.74 14.62
N SER A 137 7.96 -11.62 15.31
CA SER A 137 8.48 -12.90 15.78
C SER A 137 7.37 -13.95 15.76
N VAL A 138 7.75 -15.23 15.82
CA VAL A 138 6.81 -16.37 15.89
C VAL A 138 5.86 -16.33 17.09
N LYS A 139 6.15 -15.49 18.10
CA LYS A 139 5.30 -15.28 19.27
C LYS A 139 4.13 -14.32 18.99
N LYS A 140 4.19 -13.51 17.92
CA LYS A 140 3.10 -12.62 17.54
C LYS A 140 1.91 -13.43 17.03
N LYS A 141 0.70 -12.92 17.28
CA LYS A 141 -0.56 -13.54 16.80
C LYS A 141 -0.70 -13.43 15.27
N THR A 142 -0.08 -12.43 14.66
CA THR A 142 -0.09 -12.20 13.21
C THR A 142 0.95 -13.09 12.53
N VAL A 143 0.60 -13.68 11.41
CA VAL A 143 1.53 -14.53 10.62
C VAL A 143 2.67 -13.74 9.96
N SER A 144 2.48 -12.43 9.81
CA SER A 144 3.44 -11.46 9.26
C SER A 144 2.94 -10.04 9.56
N ASP A 145 3.85 -9.09 9.74
CA ASP A 145 3.55 -7.65 9.78
C ASP A 145 3.54 -7.03 8.36
N VAL A 146 4.09 -7.74 7.38
CA VAL A 146 4.27 -7.25 6.00
C VAL A 146 3.27 -7.92 5.05
N PRO A 147 2.32 -7.15 4.46
CA PRO A 147 1.42 -7.65 3.44
C PRO A 147 2.06 -7.59 2.04
N ASP A 148 1.55 -8.43 1.13
CA ASP A 148 1.57 -8.14 -0.29
C ASP A 148 0.27 -7.44 -0.65
N GLY A 149 0.34 -6.11 -0.77
CA GLY A 149 -0.83 -5.29 -1.04
C GLY A 149 -1.31 -5.34 -2.50
N ALA A 150 -0.79 -6.24 -3.34
CA ALA A 150 -1.23 -6.30 -4.73
C ALA A 150 -2.66 -6.86 -4.88
N ILE A 151 -3.17 -7.56 -3.86
CA ILE A 151 -4.58 -7.89 -3.71
C ILE A 151 -5.08 -7.51 -2.30
N ILE A 152 -6.26 -6.91 -2.22
CA ILE A 152 -6.96 -6.66 -0.95
C ILE A 152 -8.42 -7.02 -1.15
N ILE A 153 -8.95 -7.91 -0.32
CA ILE A 153 -10.34 -8.38 -0.36
C ILE A 153 -10.99 -7.96 0.94
N ARG A 154 -12.08 -7.19 0.90
CA ARG A 154 -12.68 -6.68 2.14
C ARG A 154 -14.16 -6.43 2.03
N GLY A 155 -14.88 -6.73 3.11
CA GLY A 155 -16.18 -6.17 3.42
C GLY A 155 -16.05 -4.81 4.09
N HIS A 156 -16.96 -3.90 3.77
CA HIS A 156 -16.98 -2.51 4.21
C HIS A 156 -17.68 -2.32 5.56
N THR A 157 -17.12 -2.95 6.59
CA THR A 157 -17.56 -2.77 7.99
C THR A 157 -16.97 -1.50 8.60
N ALA A 158 -17.56 -1.01 9.70
CA ALA A 158 -17.06 0.17 10.41
C ALA A 158 -15.57 0.03 10.81
N LEU A 159 -15.19 -1.15 11.31
CA LEU A 159 -13.83 -1.43 11.75
C LEU A 159 -12.85 -1.55 10.56
N ASN A 160 -13.24 -2.18 9.46
CA ASN A 160 -12.38 -2.26 8.27
C ASN A 160 -12.18 -0.90 7.60
N ASN A 161 -13.22 -0.06 7.63
CA ASN A 161 -13.16 1.30 7.13
C ASN A 161 -12.27 2.17 8.02
N LEU A 162 -12.36 2.03 9.36
CA LEU A 162 -11.44 2.66 10.31
C LEU A 162 -9.99 2.24 10.06
N PHE A 163 -9.73 0.93 9.96
CA PHE A 163 -8.40 0.39 9.61
C PHE A 163 -7.88 1.03 8.31
N SER A 164 -8.70 1.07 7.27
CA SER A 164 -8.33 1.65 5.99
C SER A 164 -7.98 3.14 6.11
N CYS A 165 -8.74 3.91 6.89
CA CYS A 165 -8.43 5.32 7.14
C CYS A 165 -7.11 5.49 7.90
N LEU A 166 -6.87 4.72 8.96
CA LEU A 166 -5.63 4.77 9.72
C LEU A 166 -4.43 4.36 8.87
N TRP A 167 -4.58 3.31 8.06
CA TRP A 167 -3.53 2.86 7.14
C TRP A 167 -3.21 3.91 6.07
N PHE A 168 -4.23 4.57 5.53
CA PHE A 168 -4.02 5.68 4.61
C PHE A 168 -3.36 6.88 5.30
N ASN A 169 -3.69 7.17 6.56
CA ASN A 169 -3.05 8.25 7.32
C ASN A 169 -1.54 8.01 7.46
N GLU A 170 -1.12 6.79 7.76
CA GLU A 170 0.31 6.43 7.83
C GLU A 170 1.01 6.59 6.47
N VAL A 171 0.37 6.12 5.39
CA VAL A 171 0.86 6.29 4.01
C VAL A 171 0.96 7.76 3.63
N ASN A 172 -0.02 8.57 4.03
CA ASN A 172 -0.05 10.01 3.81
C ASN A 172 1.02 10.73 4.63
N LEU A 173 1.23 10.34 5.88
CA LEU A 173 2.16 10.99 6.79
C LEU A 173 3.62 10.67 6.45
N PHE A 174 3.89 9.40 6.13
CA PHE A 174 5.23 8.89 5.90
C PHE A 174 5.45 8.59 4.42
N THR A 175 5.97 7.39 4.13
CA THR A 175 6.31 6.93 2.79
C THR A 175 5.11 6.23 2.15
N PRO A 176 4.98 6.23 0.81
CA PRO A 176 3.92 5.51 0.11
C PRO A 176 4.08 3.97 0.16
N ARG A 177 5.06 3.46 0.91
CA ARG A 177 5.35 2.04 1.09
C ARG A 177 4.37 1.48 2.12
N ASP A 178 3.17 1.18 1.65
CA ASP A 178 2.06 0.60 2.41
C ASP A 178 2.40 -0.71 3.14
N GLN A 179 3.45 -1.41 2.70
CA GLN A 179 4.03 -2.57 3.38
C GLN A 179 4.64 -2.25 4.75
N LEU A 180 5.15 -1.02 4.95
CA LEU A 180 5.71 -0.58 6.23
C LEU A 180 4.62 -0.23 7.24
N SER A 181 3.55 0.42 6.77
CA SER A 181 2.52 0.96 7.65
C SER A 181 1.42 -0.05 8.03
N PHE A 182 1.18 -1.07 7.21
CA PHE A 182 0.12 -2.06 7.49
C PHE A 182 0.29 -2.71 8.86
N GLY A 183 1.47 -3.30 9.12
CA GLY A 183 1.76 -4.00 10.37
C GLY A 183 1.68 -3.09 11.58
N TYR A 184 2.05 -1.81 11.42
CA TYR A 184 1.93 -0.82 12.49
C TYR A 184 0.48 -0.52 12.86
N VAL A 185 -0.41 -0.31 11.87
CA VAL A 185 -1.83 -0.09 12.17
C VAL A 185 -2.48 -1.33 12.78
N VAL A 186 -2.10 -2.53 12.33
CA VAL A 186 -2.53 -3.79 12.95
C VAL A 186 -2.08 -3.85 14.41
N TYR A 187 -0.82 -3.50 14.70
CA TYR A 187 -0.30 -3.41 16.06
C TYR A 187 -1.11 -2.45 16.92
N ARG A 188 -1.41 -1.25 16.42
CA ARG A 188 -2.17 -0.21 17.14
C ARG A 188 -3.62 -0.60 17.41
N LEU A 189 -4.27 -1.32 16.50
CA LEU A 189 -5.64 -1.81 16.69
C LEU A 189 -5.71 -3.11 17.50
N GLY A 190 -4.60 -3.82 17.64
CA GLY A 190 -4.51 -5.06 18.41
C GLY A 190 -5.55 -6.10 18.00
N SER A 191 -6.19 -6.72 19.00
CA SER A 191 -7.19 -7.77 18.76
C SER A 191 -8.53 -7.26 18.22
N ALA A 192 -8.74 -5.94 18.14
CA ALA A 192 -9.96 -5.40 17.56
C ALA A 192 -10.03 -5.71 16.07
N PHE A 193 -8.92 -5.51 15.35
CA PHE A 193 -8.85 -5.76 13.91
C PHE A 193 -8.52 -7.23 13.60
N LYS A 194 -9.52 -7.94 13.06
CA LYS A 194 -9.37 -9.33 12.60
C LYS A 194 -9.26 -9.35 11.08
N PHE A 195 -8.26 -10.05 10.57
CA PHE A 195 -8.03 -10.21 9.15
C PHE A 195 -7.44 -11.58 8.85
N TYR A 196 -7.68 -12.06 7.64
CA TYR A 196 -7.09 -13.27 7.11
C TYR A 196 -5.91 -12.92 6.21
N MET A 197 -4.74 -13.49 6.52
CA MET A 197 -3.55 -13.28 5.71
C MET A 197 -3.14 -14.56 5.01
N PHE A 198 -3.49 -14.67 3.73
CA PHE A 198 -3.28 -15.87 2.94
C PHE A 198 -1.88 -15.94 2.32
N PRO A 199 -1.31 -17.13 2.10
CA PRO A 199 -0.02 -17.32 1.45
C PRO A 199 0.09 -16.66 0.06
N ASN A 200 1.26 -16.06 -0.23
CA ASN A 200 1.52 -15.40 -1.50
C ASN A 200 1.37 -16.33 -2.72
N CYS A 201 1.67 -17.62 -2.58
CA CYS A 201 1.59 -18.59 -3.68
C CYS A 201 0.19 -18.73 -4.28
N GLU A 202 -0.86 -18.36 -3.53
CA GLU A 202 -2.23 -18.36 -4.04
C GLU A 202 -2.44 -17.36 -5.18
N TYR A 203 -1.55 -16.36 -5.34
CA TYR A 203 -1.56 -15.41 -6.47
C TYR A 203 -1.65 -16.11 -7.81
N ASN A 204 -0.85 -17.16 -8.00
CA ASN A 204 -0.73 -17.86 -9.28
C ASN A 204 -2.02 -18.59 -9.67
N SER A 205 -2.93 -18.82 -8.70
CA SER A 205 -4.24 -19.42 -8.96
C SER A 205 -5.33 -18.40 -9.28
N LEU A 206 -5.07 -17.11 -9.01
CA LEU A 206 -6.05 -16.03 -9.15
C LEU A 206 -5.73 -15.09 -10.31
N PHE A 207 -4.45 -14.93 -10.66
CA PHE A 207 -3.99 -13.90 -11.59
C PHE A 207 -2.89 -14.36 -12.53
N VAL A 208 -2.85 -13.73 -13.70
CA VAL A 208 -1.66 -13.66 -14.55
C VAL A 208 -0.88 -12.40 -14.17
N LEU A 209 0.44 -12.56 -14.01
CA LEU A 209 1.35 -11.47 -13.63
C LEU A 209 2.03 -10.90 -14.87
N HIS A 210 1.87 -9.60 -15.07
CA HIS A 210 2.52 -8.85 -16.14
C HIS A 210 3.75 -8.11 -15.62
N SER A 211 4.78 -8.02 -16.47
CA SER A 211 5.96 -7.20 -16.18
C SER A 211 5.59 -5.72 -16.22
N HIS A 212 6.17 -4.93 -15.33
CA HIS A 212 6.02 -3.47 -15.33
C HIS A 212 7.39 -2.82 -15.52
N THR A 213 7.41 -1.75 -16.30
CA THR A 213 8.59 -0.90 -16.45
C THR A 213 8.80 -0.11 -15.17
N ARG A 214 10.05 -0.06 -14.69
CA ARG A 214 10.41 0.64 -13.45
C ARG A 214 10.75 2.09 -13.76
N GLU A 215 10.00 3.03 -13.17
CA GLU A 215 10.36 4.44 -13.18
C GLU A 215 10.39 5.01 -11.76
N HIS A 216 11.37 5.87 -11.48
CA HIS A 216 11.41 6.65 -10.24
C HIS A 216 10.22 7.60 -10.23
N SER A 217 9.41 7.52 -9.19
CA SER A 217 8.06 8.11 -9.22
C SER A 217 7.99 9.49 -8.57
N SER A 218 9.03 9.93 -7.86
CA SER A 218 9.06 11.23 -7.17
C SER A 218 10.49 11.77 -7.03
N VAL A 219 10.61 13.10 -7.02
CA VAL A 219 11.85 13.82 -6.72
C VAL A 219 12.37 13.53 -5.31
N VAL A 220 11.46 13.21 -4.38
CA VAL A 220 11.78 12.89 -2.99
C VAL A 220 12.63 11.64 -2.87
N GLU A 221 12.60 10.75 -3.87
CA GLU A 221 13.42 9.52 -3.88
C GLU A 221 14.92 9.79 -3.97
N TRP A 222 15.33 10.97 -4.44
CA TRP A 222 16.73 11.34 -4.66
C TRP A 222 17.42 11.88 -3.41
N VAL A 223 16.67 12.07 -2.32
CA VAL A 223 17.17 12.59 -1.05
C VAL A 223 18.20 11.65 -0.42
N LYS A 224 19.39 12.19 -0.10
CA LYS A 224 20.48 11.43 0.52
C LYS A 224 20.55 11.62 2.04
N SER A 225 20.17 12.78 2.56
CA SER A 225 20.15 13.08 3.99
C SER A 225 18.94 13.93 4.40
N LEU A 226 18.60 13.92 5.70
CA LEU A 226 17.56 14.81 6.23
C LEU A 226 17.96 16.29 6.11
N ASP A 227 19.25 16.62 6.19
CA ASP A 227 19.72 18.00 6.04
C ASP A 227 19.62 18.52 4.61
N GLU A 228 19.97 17.68 3.63
CA GLU A 228 19.75 17.99 2.21
C GLU A 228 18.26 18.21 1.94
N PHE A 229 17.42 17.32 2.48
CA PHE A 229 15.98 17.43 2.34
C PHE A 229 15.41 18.70 2.96
N LYS A 230 15.91 19.11 4.14
CA LYS A 230 15.48 20.33 4.81
C LYS A 230 15.85 21.58 4.01
N ARG A 231 17.07 21.63 3.48
CA ARG A 231 17.66 22.79 2.80
C ARG A 231 17.23 22.93 1.33
N ASN A 232 16.97 21.82 0.64
CA ASN A 232 16.66 21.82 -0.79
C ASN A 232 15.14 21.75 -1.03
N SER A 233 14.52 22.90 -1.29
CA SER A 233 13.09 23.00 -1.60
C SER A 233 12.67 22.28 -2.88
N THR A 234 13.59 22.07 -3.83
CA THR A 234 13.30 21.39 -5.11
C THR A 234 13.07 19.88 -4.96
N LEU A 235 13.50 19.30 -3.84
CA LEU A 235 13.29 17.89 -3.51
C LEU A 235 12.00 17.66 -2.71
N LYS A 236 11.23 18.72 -2.41
CA LYS A 236 9.97 18.63 -1.67
C LYS A 236 8.80 18.58 -2.65
N GLU A 237 7.84 17.73 -2.33
CA GLU A 237 6.57 17.68 -3.05
C GLU A 237 5.79 18.97 -2.77
N SER A 238 5.19 19.55 -3.81
CA SER A 238 4.40 20.78 -3.76
C SER A 238 2.96 20.54 -3.33
N ARG A 239 2.46 19.31 -3.53
CA ARG A 239 1.10 18.90 -3.18
C ARG A 239 1.10 17.62 -2.35
N GLY A 240 0.46 17.72 -1.18
CA GLY A 240 0.09 16.61 -0.32
C GLY A 240 1.26 15.78 0.22
N GLY A 241 0.98 15.03 1.28
CA GLY A 241 1.89 14.01 1.80
C GLY A 241 3.07 14.59 2.58
N LEU A 242 3.67 13.71 3.40
CA LEU A 242 4.94 13.90 4.11
C LEU A 242 4.86 14.73 5.41
N GLY A 243 3.92 14.46 6.32
CA GLY A 243 3.97 15.06 7.67
C GLY A 243 5.24 14.76 8.50
N LEU A 244 6.26 14.13 7.92
CA LEU A 244 7.67 14.27 8.28
C LEU A 244 8.24 15.71 8.18
N TRP A 245 7.47 16.69 7.67
CA TRP A 245 7.83 18.12 7.70
C TRP A 245 7.90 18.67 9.12
N MET A 246 7.06 18.14 10.00
CA MET A 246 7.03 18.52 11.40
C MET A 246 7.91 17.54 12.17
N PRO A 247 8.79 18.03 13.06
CA PRO A 247 9.52 17.17 13.97
C PRO A 247 8.55 16.23 14.69
N TYR A 248 8.90 14.95 14.73
CA TYR A 248 8.20 14.04 15.61
C TYR A 248 8.41 14.53 17.06
N PRO A 249 7.38 14.59 17.91
CA PRO A 249 7.53 15.15 19.25
C PRO A 249 8.43 14.32 20.17
N GLY A 250 8.69 13.06 19.83
CA GLY A 250 9.59 12.18 20.58
C GLY A 250 11.07 12.36 20.22
N ASP A 251 11.95 12.09 21.17
CA ASP A 251 13.39 11.96 20.93
C ASP A 251 13.69 10.67 20.15
N LEU A 252 14.07 10.81 18.88
CA LEU A 252 14.41 9.71 17.98
C LEU A 252 15.92 9.47 17.85
N ASP A 253 16.75 10.32 18.47
CA ASP A 253 18.21 10.19 18.40
C ASP A 253 18.69 9.04 19.29
N SER A 254 18.01 8.80 20.42
CA SER A 254 18.22 7.65 21.30
C SER A 254 17.65 6.33 20.78
N VAL A 255 16.86 6.36 19.69
CA VAL A 255 16.19 5.17 19.15
C VAL A 255 17.11 4.44 18.16
N SER A 256 17.43 3.18 18.47
CA SER A 256 18.15 2.28 17.58
C SER A 256 17.20 1.36 16.82
N LEU A 257 17.49 1.13 15.53
CA LEU A 257 16.71 0.18 14.75
C LEU A 257 17.11 -1.26 15.12
N PRO A 258 16.13 -2.18 15.24
CA PRO A 258 16.39 -3.58 15.52
C PRO A 258 17.35 -4.21 14.51
N PRO A 259 18.23 -5.14 14.92
CA PRO A 259 19.09 -5.86 14.00
C PRO A 259 18.25 -6.73 13.05
N VAL A 260 18.54 -6.64 11.76
CA VAL A 260 17.83 -7.41 10.73
C VAL A 260 18.66 -8.63 10.36
N THR A 261 18.15 -9.83 10.64
CA THR A 261 18.78 -11.08 10.21
C THR A 261 18.32 -11.42 8.80
N ARG A 262 19.26 -11.53 7.86
CA ARG A 262 18.94 -11.75 6.44
C ARG A 262 18.47 -13.17 6.21
N THR A 263 17.20 -13.35 5.86
CA THR A 263 16.61 -14.67 5.58
C THR A 263 16.55 -15.01 4.09
N SER A 264 16.72 -14.03 3.17
CA SER A 264 16.86 -14.32 1.73
C SER A 264 17.75 -13.29 1.00
N GLN A 265 18.46 -13.73 -0.05
CA GLN A 265 19.24 -12.83 -0.93
C GLN A 265 18.34 -11.99 -1.85
N ALA A 266 17.14 -12.47 -2.15
CA ALA A 266 16.17 -11.79 -3.00
C ALA A 266 15.40 -10.69 -2.27
N GLY A 267 15.52 -10.64 -0.94
CA GLY A 267 14.91 -9.70 0.01
C GLY A 267 15.80 -8.50 0.19
#